data_AF-A0A0W1R536-F1
#
_entry.id   AF-A0A0W1R536-F1
#
_cell.length_a   1.000
_cell.length_b   1.000
_cell.length_c   1.000
_cell.angle_alpha   90.00
_cell.angle_beta   90.00
_cell.angle_gamma   90.00
#
_symmetry.space_group_name_H-M   'P 1'
#
loop_
_entity.id
_entity.type
_entity.pdbx_description
1 polymer ?
#
loop_
_entity_poly.entity_id
_entity_poly.type
_entity_poly.pdbx_seq_one_letter_code
_entity_poly.pdbx_strand_id
1 'polypeptide(L)' 'MVSRENAIILACVVPTTVAYFALTSLTDWPGWTYTAVLLGFGVVLPSLLVGYDSTRGEASG' A
#
# COMPACT_ATOMS: atom_id res chain seq x y z
N MET A 1 15.19 14.90 -4.62
CA MET A 1 14.95 13.93 -5.71
C MET A 1 14.16 12.78 -5.10
N VAL A 2 12.86 12.67 -5.40
CA VAL A 2 12.05 11.55 -4.89
C VAL A 2 12.29 10.37 -5.82
N SER A 3 12.83 9.26 -5.30
CA SER A 3 12.92 8.02 -6.09
C SER A 3 11.52 7.55 -6.45
N ARG A 4 11.36 7.00 -7.66
CA ARG A 4 10.08 6.50 -8.18
C ARG A 4 9.45 5.48 -7.23
N GLU A 5 10.25 4.63 -6.61
CA GLU A 5 9.83 3.70 -5.57
C GLU A 5 9.22 4.41 -4.36
N ASN A 6 9.83 5.51 -3.92
CA ASN A 6 9.36 6.27 -2.77
C ASN A 6 8.01 6.97 -3.08
N ALA A 7 7.77 7.33 -4.35
CA ALA A 7 6.49 7.85 -4.79
C ALA A 7 5.39 6.76 -4.78
N ILE A 8 5.70 5.53 -5.22
CA ILE A 8 4.76 4.39 -5.18
C ILE A 8 4.40 4.03 -3.73
N ILE A 9 5.40 3.99 -2.84
CA ILE A 9 5.19 3.71 -1.42
C ILE A 9 4.29 4.78 -0.81
N LEU A 10 4.57 6.07 -1.02
CA LEU A 10 3.73 7.17 -0.53
C LEU A 10 2.30 7.11 -1.08
N ALA A 11 2.15 6.78 -2.36
CA ALA A 11 0.84 6.63 -3.00
C ALA A 11 0.01 5.47 -2.42
N CYS A 12 0.64 4.45 -1.80
CA CYS A 12 -0.06 3.37 -1.11
C CYS A 12 -0.29 3.67 0.38
N VAL A 13 0.70 4.26 1.06
CA VAL A 13 0.65 4.52 2.51
C VAL A 13 -0.42 5.55 2.86
N VAL A 14 -0.53 6.63 2.08
CA VAL A 14 -1.52 7.71 2.33
C VAL A 14 -2.97 7.18 2.29
N PRO A 15 -3.45 6.52 1.22
CA PRO A 15 -4.81 5.99 1.20
C PRO A 15 -5.02 4.85 2.19
N THR A 16 -4.00 4.02 2.48
CA THR A 16 -4.09 2.97 3.51
C THR A 16 -4.37 3.57 4.89
N THR A 17 -3.71 4.69 5.22
CA THR A 17 -3.91 5.39 6.49
C THR A 17 -5.32 5.97 6.58
N VAL A 18 -5.82 6.56 5.48
CA VAL A 18 -7.20 7.08 5.41
C VAL A 18 -8.22 5.94 5.54
N ALA A 19 -8.01 4.82 4.85
CA ALA A 19 -8.88 3.66 4.92
C ALA A 19 -8.89 3.04 6.32
N TYR A 20 -7.74 2.96 6.98
CA TYR A 20 -7.65 2.51 8.38
C TYR A 20 -8.48 3.41 9.30
N PHE A 21 -8.34 4.73 9.19
CA PHE A 21 -9.09 5.67 10.01
C PHE A 21 -10.60 5.61 9.75
N ALA A 22 -10.99 5.48 8.48
CA ALA A 22 -12.39 5.29 8.09
C ALA A 22 -12.96 4.00 8.68
N LEU A 23 -12.22 2.89 8.60
CA LEU A 23 -12.61 1.62 9.20
C LEU A 23 -12.73 1.71 10.72
N THR A 24 -11.83 2.44 11.40
CA THR A 24 -11.95 2.61 12.86
C THR A 24 -13.18 3.41 13.27
N SER A 25 -13.72 4.22 12.35
CA SER A 25 -14.98 4.94 12.57
C SER A 25 -16.21 4.05 12.35
N LEU A 26 -16.06 2.91 11.67
CA LEU A 26 -17.10 1.89 11.53
C LEU A 26 -16.90 0.84 12.64
N THR A 27 -17.69 0.94 13.71
CA THR A 27 -17.54 0.12 14.93
C THR A 27 -17.83 -1.39 14.78
N ASP A 28 -18.39 -1.84 13.65
CA ASP A 28 -18.87 -3.22 13.47
C ASP A 28 -17.87 -4.18 12.80
N TRP A 29 -16.60 -3.79 12.63
CA TRP A 29 -15.63 -4.64 11.96
C TRP A 29 -14.91 -5.59 12.92
N PRO A 30 -14.70 -6.87 12.52
CA PRO A 30 -13.86 -7.80 13.25
C PRO A 30 -12.46 -7.22 13.47
N GLY A 31 -11.87 -7.39 14.66
CA GLY A 31 -10.56 -6.82 15.01
C GLY A 31 -9.41 -7.20 14.06
N TRP A 32 -9.51 -8.33 13.35
CA TRP A 32 -8.53 -8.75 12.35
C TRP A 32 -8.55 -7.91 11.06
N THR A 33 -9.65 -7.18 10.79
CA THR A 33 -9.83 -6.36 9.58
C THR A 33 -8.77 -5.27 9.49
N TYR A 34 -8.50 -4.60 10.62
CA TYR A 34 -7.51 -3.54 10.73
C TYR A 34 -6.11 -4.04 10.36
N THR A 35 -5.73 -5.21 10.87
CA THR A 35 -4.46 -5.86 10.56
C THR A 35 -4.39 -6.30 9.10
N ALA A 36 -5.47 -6.85 8.55
CA ALA A 36 -5.55 -7.26 7.16
C ALA A 36 -5.37 -6.07 6.19
N VAL A 37 -5.96 -4.91 6.52
CA VAL A 37 -5.83 -3.69 5.70
C VAL A 37 -4.41 -3.13 5.75
N LEU A 38 -3.80 -3.08 6.94
CA LEU A 38 -2.41 -2.64 7.09
C LEU A 38 -1.44 -3.55 6.35
N LEU A 39 -1.58 -4.87 6.48
CA LEU A 39 -0.69 -5.82 5.81
C LEU A 39 -0.93 -5.85 4.29
N GLY A 40 -2.20 -5.88 3.86
CA GLY A 40 -2.55 -5.94 2.45
C GLY A 40 -2.18 -4.67 1.69
N PHE A 41 -2.71 -3.52 2.12
CA PHE A 41 -2.53 -2.26 1.40
C PHE A 41 -1.25 -1.51 1.80
N GLY A 42 -0.79 -1.68 3.04
CA GLY A 42 0.41 -1.00 3.53
C GLY A 42 1.73 -1.72 3.22
N VAL A 43 1.70 -3.04 3.00
CA VAL A 43 2.91 -3.84 2.76
C VAL A 43 2.83 -4.61 1.44
N VAL A 44 1.86 -5.50 1.29
CA VAL A 44 1.81 -6.42 0.13
C VAL A 44 1.63 -5.66 -1.18
N LEU A 45 0.68 -4.72 -1.23
CA LEU A 45 0.38 -3.94 -2.42
C LEU A 45 1.57 -3.09 -2.90
N PRO A 46 2.22 -2.25 -2.06
CA PRO A 46 3.39 -1.49 -2.48
C PRO A 46 4.57 -2.40 -2.86
N SER A 47 4.79 -3.52 -2.17
CA SER A 47 5.84 -4.47 -2.56
C SER A 47 5.59 -5.07 -3.95
N LEU A 48 4.35 -5.42 -4.28
CA LEU A 48 3.98 -5.93 -5.61
C LEU A 48 4.11 -4.85 -6.69
N LEU A 49 3.67 -3.62 -6.41
CA LEU A 49 3.74 -2.52 -7.37
C LEU A 49 5.18 -2.09 -7.65
N VAL A 50 6.02 -2.03 -6.62
CA VAL A 50 7.45 -1.77 -6.78
C VAL A 50 8.11 -2.90 -7.58
N GLY A 51 7.90 -4.17 -7.20
CA GLY A 51 8.48 -5.30 -7.93
C GLY A 51 8.02 -5.38 -9.39
N TYR A 52 6.75 -5.08 -9.66
CA TYR A 52 6.22 -5.01 -11.03
C TYR A 52 6.88 -3.89 -11.85
N ASP A 53 7.06 -2.70 -11.28
CA ASP A 53 7.73 -1.59 -11.98
C ASP A 53 9.21 -1.92 -12.24
N SER A 54 9.90 -2.57 -11.30
CA SER A 54 11.27 -3.06 -11.47
C SER A 54 11.40 -4.05 -12.64
N THR A 55 10.52 -5.05 -12.74
CA THR A 55 10.55 -6.02 -13.86
C THR A 55 10.21 -5.41 -15.22
N ARG A 56 9.42 -4.32 -15.26
CA ARG A 56 9.13 -3.58 -16.49
C ARG A 56 10.29 -2.67 -16.92
N GLY A 57 11.03 -2.10 -15.97
CA GLY A 57 12.22 -1.30 -16.26
C GLY A 57 13.29 -2.11 -17.00
N GLU A 58 13.46 -3.39 -16.64
CA GLU A 58 14.41 -4.31 -17.27
C GLU A 58 14.00 -4.75 -18.68
N ALA A 59 12.69 -4.86 -18.97
CA ALA A 59 12.21 -5.29 -20.29
C ALA A 59 12.31 -4.21 -21.39
N SER A 60 12.73 -2.99 -21.05
CA SER A 60 12.85 -1.85 -21.96
C SER A 60 14.29 -1.37 -22.22
N GLY A 61 15.29 -2.06 -21.68
CA GLY A 61 16.73 -1.81 -21.92
C GLY A 61 17.34 -2.82 -22.86
#